data_AF-A0A1V0FYD6-F1
#
_entry.id   AF-A0A1V0FYD6-F1
#
_cell.length_a   1.000
_cell.length_b   1.000
_cell.length_c   1.000
_cell.angle_alpha   90.00
_cell.angle_beta   90.00
_cell.angle_gamma   90.00
#
_symmetry.space_group_name_H-M   'P 1'
#
loop_
_entity.id
_entity.type
_entity.pdbx_description
1 polymer ?
#
loop_
_entity_poly.entity_id
_entity_poly.type
_entity_poly.pdbx_seq_one_letter_code
_entity_poly.pdbx_strand_id
1 'polypeptide(L)'
;MKEVLYGDKTATPTAVTSRQVFKKGSAATAADCKKGTQDGGPISLYATLACVCGHHQTSGVAALCADKQTATNDWATGTGALTDSNMRAIADLCPAGSPRKLTAASLTNLLNAVKSLITIHSNDGFLGAVVTDCDGTDAAGACVKYPNYKTMPTELKKVKWLEKLETLNVALRERELIARGKLVVSMLQAAEERARSLGTHTPQAPAATQLNTAALPHIGTIQKKKECEAHKDNKKACTDANCKWEENATDKSKGECKPKEGEGTTNAVGSGDGAAAKEEAKKCSENT
;
A
#
# COMPACT_ATOMS: atom_id res chain seq x y z
N MET A 1 -12.70 12.95 -1.08
CA MET A 1 -11.38 13.53 -0.79
C MET A 1 -11.46 14.87 -0.07
N LYS A 2 -12.12 15.92 -0.61
CA LYS A 2 -12.23 17.23 0.09
C LYS A 2 -12.71 17.10 1.54
N GLU A 3 -13.76 16.33 1.78
CA GLU A 3 -14.25 16.10 3.15
C GLU A 3 -13.25 15.38 4.07
N VAL A 4 -12.38 14.52 3.53
CA VAL A 4 -11.31 13.85 4.31
C VAL A 4 -10.22 14.86 4.67
N LEU A 5 -9.89 15.74 3.72
CA LEU A 5 -8.86 16.76 3.89
C LEU A 5 -9.32 17.86 4.85
N TYR A 6 -10.53 18.37 4.66
CA TYR A 6 -11.00 19.62 5.26
C TYR A 6 -12.17 19.46 6.23
N GLY A 7 -12.70 18.26 6.42
CA GLY A 7 -13.96 18.03 7.13
C GLY A 7 -15.20 18.50 6.36
N ASP A 8 -15.02 19.26 5.28
CA ASP A 8 -16.08 19.90 4.50
C ASP A 8 -15.90 19.64 2.99
N LYS A 9 -16.99 19.39 2.27
CA LYS A 9 -16.96 19.08 0.82
C LYS A 9 -16.79 20.33 -0.05
N THR A 10 -17.16 21.50 0.47
CA THR A 10 -17.16 22.80 -0.21
C THR A 10 -15.87 23.59 0.02
N ALA A 11 -15.12 23.27 1.09
CA ALA A 11 -13.88 23.94 1.43
C ALA A 11 -12.80 23.85 0.34
N THR A 12 -11.95 24.87 0.32
CA THR A 12 -10.78 25.00 -0.56
C THR A 12 -9.53 25.26 0.27
N PRO A 13 -8.33 24.96 -0.24
CA PRO A 13 -7.08 25.20 0.49
C PRO A 13 -6.93 26.64 1.01
N THR A 14 -7.39 27.63 0.24
CA THR A 14 -7.20 29.05 0.53
C THR A 14 -8.26 29.65 1.47
N ALA A 15 -9.41 29.01 1.63
CA ALA A 15 -10.55 29.54 2.39
C ALA A 15 -10.99 28.62 3.55
N VAL A 16 -10.37 27.44 3.69
CA VAL A 16 -10.70 26.52 4.77
C VAL A 16 -10.40 27.15 6.13
N THR A 17 -11.31 26.94 7.08
CA THR A 17 -11.25 27.48 8.45
C THR A 17 -11.01 26.38 9.48
N SER A 18 -10.49 26.75 10.65
CA SER A 18 -10.31 25.86 11.80
C SER A 18 -11.64 25.22 12.19
N ARG A 19 -12.74 25.98 12.10
CA ARG A 19 -14.09 25.51 12.41
C ARG A 19 -14.54 24.37 11.50
N GLN A 20 -14.19 24.44 10.20
CA GLN A 20 -14.53 23.38 9.24
C GLN A 20 -13.70 22.12 9.46
N VAL A 21 -12.38 22.25 9.63
CA VAL A 21 -11.49 21.07 9.73
C VAL A 21 -11.70 20.28 11.03
N PHE A 22 -12.20 20.93 12.09
CA PHE A 22 -12.62 20.29 13.34
C PHE A 22 -14.15 20.06 13.44
N LYS A 23 -14.96 20.59 12.49
CA LYS A 23 -16.43 20.73 12.61
C LYS A 23 -16.89 21.30 13.96
N LYS A 24 -16.23 22.36 14.39
CA LYS A 24 -16.47 23.01 15.68
C LYS A 24 -17.20 24.34 15.49
N GLY A 25 -18.18 24.62 16.34
CA GLY A 25 -18.93 25.88 16.32
C GLY A 25 -18.07 27.10 16.69
N SER A 26 -16.99 26.89 17.45
CA SER A 26 -15.98 27.89 17.83
C SER A 26 -14.61 27.57 17.20
N ALA A 27 -13.69 28.54 17.24
CA ALA A 27 -12.33 28.32 16.77
C ALA A 27 -11.66 27.18 17.57
N ALA A 28 -10.79 26.44 16.89
CA ALA A 28 -10.15 25.27 17.47
C ALA A 28 -9.00 25.70 18.38
N THR A 29 -8.75 24.97 19.46
CA THR A 29 -7.64 25.19 20.38
C THR A 29 -6.81 23.91 20.49
N ALA A 30 -5.61 23.98 21.05
CA ALA A 30 -4.76 22.79 21.15
C ALA A 30 -5.43 21.66 21.96
N ALA A 31 -6.27 22.01 22.94
CA ALA A 31 -7.06 21.04 23.71
C ALA A 31 -8.05 20.21 22.86
N ASP A 32 -8.34 20.63 21.62
CA ASP A 32 -9.13 19.88 20.65
C ASP A 32 -8.32 18.80 19.92
N CYS A 33 -7.00 18.75 20.10
CA CYS A 33 -6.10 17.74 19.51
C CYS A 33 -6.21 16.36 20.16
N LYS A 34 -7.45 15.96 20.43
CA LYS A 34 -7.83 14.67 20.99
C LYS A 34 -9.09 14.16 20.32
N LYS A 35 -9.21 12.84 20.22
CA LYS A 35 -10.46 12.15 19.88
C LYS A 35 -11.13 12.67 18.58
N GLY A 36 -10.51 12.38 17.44
CA GLY A 36 -11.06 12.67 16.10
C GLY A 36 -12.26 11.81 15.67
N THR A 37 -12.94 11.14 16.61
CA THR A 37 -14.12 10.28 16.33
C THR A 37 -15.43 11.06 16.32
N GLN A 38 -15.44 12.27 16.86
CA GLN A 38 -16.60 13.15 16.93
C GLN A 38 -16.21 14.59 16.58
N ASP A 39 -17.21 15.44 16.32
CA ASP A 39 -16.99 16.86 16.04
C ASP A 39 -16.31 17.55 17.23
N GLY A 40 -15.49 18.55 16.93
CA GLY A 40 -14.61 19.21 17.90
C GLY A 40 -13.26 18.52 18.13
N GLY A 41 -13.01 17.34 17.53
CA GLY A 41 -11.67 16.72 17.46
C GLY A 41 -11.04 16.84 16.06
N PRO A 42 -9.83 16.29 15.85
CA PRO A 42 -9.15 16.33 14.55
C PRO A 42 -9.77 15.32 13.57
N ILE A 43 -10.96 15.65 13.07
CA ILE A 43 -11.77 14.78 12.20
C ILE A 43 -11.31 14.74 10.73
N SER A 44 -10.33 15.57 10.38
CA SER A 44 -9.80 15.74 9.03
C SER A 44 -8.28 15.68 9.03
N LEU A 45 -7.68 15.47 7.86
CA LEU A 45 -6.23 15.45 7.73
C LEU A 45 -5.61 16.84 7.98
N TYR A 46 -6.29 17.94 7.62
CA TYR A 46 -5.80 19.28 7.95
C TYR A 46 -5.79 19.54 9.46
N ALA A 47 -6.86 19.14 10.16
CA ALA A 47 -6.89 19.25 11.62
C ALA A 47 -5.82 18.39 12.29
N THR A 48 -5.61 17.18 11.78
CA THR A 48 -4.56 16.27 12.26
C THR A 48 -3.18 16.88 12.06
N LEU A 49 -2.90 17.44 10.88
CA LEU A 49 -1.64 18.13 10.58
C LEU A 49 -1.43 19.34 11.50
N ALA A 50 -2.46 20.16 11.70
CA ALA A 50 -2.40 21.29 12.61
C ALA A 50 -2.07 20.88 14.06
N CYS A 51 -2.58 19.73 14.51
CA CYS A 51 -2.26 19.20 15.84
C CYS A 51 -0.83 18.65 15.97
N VAL A 52 -0.34 17.95 14.94
CA VAL A 52 1.00 17.34 14.96
C VAL A 52 2.10 18.37 14.75
N CYS A 53 1.81 19.45 14.01
CA CYS A 53 2.80 20.45 13.64
C CYS A 53 2.65 21.75 14.42
N GLY A 54 1.45 22.12 14.83
CA GLY A 54 1.20 23.38 15.52
C GLY A 54 1.80 23.34 16.92
N HIS A 55 2.51 24.40 17.29
CA HIS A 55 3.14 24.54 18.60
C HIS A 55 2.58 25.74 19.34
N HIS A 56 2.72 25.75 20.66
CA HIS A 56 2.32 26.88 21.48
C HIS A 56 3.20 28.09 21.19
N GLN A 57 2.63 29.29 21.17
CA GLN A 57 3.35 30.47 20.70
C GLN A 57 4.55 30.93 21.55
N THR A 58 4.56 30.64 22.86
CA THR A 58 5.65 31.07 23.76
C THR A 58 6.50 29.94 24.32
N SER A 59 5.99 28.71 24.27
CA SER A 59 6.63 27.53 24.88
C SER A 59 6.56 26.31 23.97
N GLY A 60 6.29 26.53 22.69
CA GLY A 60 6.28 25.48 21.68
C GLY A 60 7.68 25.25 21.11
N VAL A 61 7.86 24.06 20.56
CA VAL A 61 9.08 23.72 19.81
C VAL A 61 8.88 24.12 18.34
N ALA A 62 9.75 24.98 17.83
CA ALA A 62 9.77 25.35 16.42
C ALA A 62 10.34 24.21 15.55
N ALA A 63 10.10 24.27 14.24
CA ALA A 63 10.66 23.30 13.26
C ALA A 63 10.28 21.83 13.50
N LEU A 64 9.11 21.54 14.08
CA LEU A 64 8.65 20.17 14.32
C LEU A 64 8.34 19.38 13.04
N CYS A 65 7.71 20.02 12.06
CA CYS A 65 7.29 19.36 10.83
C CYS A 65 8.09 19.75 9.60
N ALA A 66 8.77 20.89 9.62
CA ALA A 66 9.61 21.36 8.53
C ALA A 66 10.67 22.35 9.01
N ASP A 67 11.83 22.32 8.36
CA ASP A 67 12.83 23.38 8.51
C ASP A 67 12.20 24.74 8.19
N LYS A 68 12.52 25.76 8.99
CA LYS A 68 11.96 27.12 8.89
C LYS A 68 10.48 27.26 9.27
N GLN A 69 9.87 26.27 9.92
CA GLN A 69 8.61 26.49 10.61
C GLN A 69 8.83 27.50 11.75
N THR A 70 8.30 28.72 11.58
CA THR A 70 8.39 29.83 12.54
C THR A 70 7.15 29.93 13.44
N ALA A 71 7.20 30.85 14.41
CA ALA A 71 6.13 31.24 15.34
C ALA A 71 4.83 31.82 14.69
N THR A 72 4.66 31.65 13.39
CA THR A 72 3.45 32.03 12.63
C THR A 72 2.55 30.82 12.39
N ASN A 73 2.86 29.68 13.01
CA ASN A 73 2.17 28.40 12.86
C ASN A 73 1.52 27.97 14.19
N ASP A 74 1.24 28.96 15.04
CA ASP A 74 1.14 28.72 16.46
C ASP A 74 -0.31 28.62 16.91
N TRP A 75 -0.52 27.80 17.94
CA TRP A 75 -1.64 27.95 18.84
C TRP A 75 -1.43 29.21 19.66
N ALA A 76 -2.45 30.07 19.74
CA ALA A 76 -2.35 31.28 20.54
C ALA A 76 -2.12 30.94 22.04
N THR A 77 -1.59 31.88 22.84
CA THR A 77 -1.25 31.62 24.26
C THR A 77 -2.40 31.05 25.06
N GLY A 78 -2.11 30.09 25.94
CA GLY A 78 -3.09 29.49 26.85
C GLY A 78 -4.12 28.63 26.13
N THR A 79 -5.42 28.87 26.35
CA THR A 79 -6.51 28.23 25.58
C THR A 79 -6.72 28.90 24.22
N GLY A 80 -5.71 29.58 23.71
CA GLY A 80 -5.79 30.39 22.50
C GLY A 80 -6.17 29.56 21.27
N ALA A 81 -7.01 30.15 20.43
CA ALA A 81 -7.45 29.50 19.21
C ALA A 81 -6.37 29.52 18.13
N LEU A 82 -6.33 28.46 17.32
CA LEU A 82 -5.61 28.45 16.05
C LEU A 82 -6.35 29.37 15.07
N THR A 83 -5.64 30.36 14.54
CA THR A 83 -6.17 31.21 13.49
C THR A 83 -6.25 30.44 12.18
N ASP A 84 -7.21 30.77 11.33
CA ASP A 84 -7.34 30.13 10.03
C ASP A 84 -6.10 30.33 9.15
N SER A 85 -5.41 31.47 9.30
CA SER A 85 -4.16 31.75 8.58
C SER A 85 -3.02 30.85 9.04
N ASN A 86 -2.84 30.67 10.36
CA ASN A 86 -1.76 29.82 10.90
C ASN A 86 -2.00 28.36 10.51
N MET A 87 -3.26 27.90 10.57
CA MET A 87 -3.63 26.56 10.12
C MET A 87 -3.26 26.33 8.65
N ARG A 88 -3.55 27.30 7.77
CA ARG A 88 -3.19 27.20 6.35
C ARG A 88 -1.67 27.27 6.14
N ALA A 89 -0.97 28.11 6.89
CA ALA A 89 0.49 28.20 6.85
C ALA A 89 1.16 26.86 7.21
N ILE A 90 0.63 26.13 8.19
CA ILE A 90 1.07 24.75 8.51
C ILE A 90 0.88 23.83 7.30
N ALA A 91 -0.28 23.91 6.64
CA ALA A 91 -0.55 23.08 5.46
C ALA A 91 0.37 23.43 4.27
N ASP A 92 0.74 24.69 4.12
CA ASP A 92 1.66 25.17 3.08
C ASP A 92 3.11 24.67 3.27
N LEU A 93 3.46 24.14 4.46
CA LEU A 93 4.73 23.43 4.68
C LEU A 93 4.80 22.11 3.92
N CYS A 94 3.66 21.54 3.53
CA CYS A 94 3.63 20.32 2.75
C CYS A 94 4.17 20.59 1.33
N PRO A 95 5.13 19.79 0.84
CA PRO A 95 5.62 19.96 -0.52
C PRO A 95 4.49 19.76 -1.53
N ALA A 96 4.59 20.46 -2.66
CA ALA A 96 3.68 20.26 -3.77
C ALA A 96 3.70 18.79 -4.22
N GLY A 97 2.55 18.12 -4.08
CA GLY A 97 2.40 16.74 -4.52
C GLY A 97 2.38 16.65 -6.04
N SER A 98 2.94 15.56 -6.58
CA SER A 98 2.70 15.19 -7.97
C SER A 98 1.38 14.42 -8.11
N PRO A 99 0.64 14.59 -9.22
CA PRO A 99 -0.55 13.79 -9.48
C PRO A 99 -0.18 12.30 -9.49
N ARG A 100 -0.86 11.51 -8.65
CA ARG A 100 -0.67 10.06 -8.59
C ARG A 100 -2.02 9.36 -8.68
N LYS A 101 -2.04 8.25 -9.40
CA LYS A 101 -3.21 7.36 -9.42
C LYS A 101 -3.31 6.69 -8.05
N LEU A 102 -4.39 6.98 -7.33
CA LEU A 102 -4.70 6.32 -6.07
C LEU A 102 -5.26 4.93 -6.37
N THR A 103 -4.58 3.90 -5.87
CA THR A 103 -5.02 2.49 -5.90
C THR A 103 -5.35 1.99 -4.51
N ALA A 104 -6.13 0.91 -4.41
CA ALA A 104 -6.43 0.29 -3.12
C ALA A 104 -5.15 -0.16 -2.39
N ALA A 105 -4.18 -0.71 -3.12
CA ALA A 105 -2.89 -1.11 -2.55
C ALA A 105 -2.13 0.09 -1.98
N SER A 106 -2.01 1.18 -2.74
CA SER A 106 -1.32 2.39 -2.29
C SER A 106 -1.98 3.02 -1.05
N LEU A 107 -3.32 3.06 -1.02
CA LEU A 107 -4.06 3.59 0.12
C LEU A 107 -3.92 2.70 1.36
N THR A 108 -3.96 1.37 1.18
CA THR A 108 -3.71 0.43 2.29
C THR A 108 -2.35 0.65 2.93
N ASN A 109 -1.30 0.81 2.12
CA ASN A 109 0.05 1.03 2.62
C ASN A 109 0.16 2.36 3.39
N LEU A 110 -0.43 3.43 2.86
CA LEU A 110 -0.46 4.74 3.55
C LEU A 110 -1.20 4.65 4.90
N LEU A 111 -2.35 3.98 4.94
CA LEU A 111 -3.10 3.81 6.19
C LEU A 111 -2.33 3.00 7.23
N ASN A 112 -1.64 1.94 6.80
CA ASN A 112 -0.79 1.14 7.70
C ASN A 112 0.41 1.95 8.20
N ALA A 113 1.04 2.74 7.33
CA ALA A 113 2.14 3.62 7.70
C ALA A 113 1.70 4.62 8.79
N VAL A 114 0.56 5.30 8.60
CA VAL A 114 0.05 6.24 9.62
C VAL A 114 -0.25 5.53 10.95
N LYS A 115 -0.88 4.35 10.90
CA LYS A 115 -1.15 3.55 12.11
C LYS A 115 0.13 3.14 12.85
N SER A 116 1.21 2.85 12.11
CA SER A 116 2.51 2.49 12.69
C SER A 116 3.23 3.65 13.39
N LEU A 117 2.86 4.89 13.07
CA LEU A 117 3.42 6.08 13.71
C LEU A 117 2.75 6.40 15.07
N ILE A 118 1.70 5.66 15.44
CA ILE A 118 1.02 5.87 16.72
C ILE A 118 1.84 5.21 17.83
N THR A 119 2.36 6.03 18.73
CA THR A 119 3.05 5.58 19.94
C THR A 119 2.07 5.42 21.08
N ILE A 120 2.38 4.56 22.05
CA ILE A 120 1.55 4.36 23.24
C ILE A 120 2.29 4.96 24.44
N HIS A 121 1.59 5.82 25.18
CA HIS A 121 2.07 6.31 26.47
C HIS A 121 0.96 6.12 27.51
N SER A 122 1.27 5.42 28.59
CA SER A 122 0.27 4.92 29.55
C SER A 122 -0.80 4.05 28.84
N ASN A 123 -2.08 4.47 28.87
CA ASN A 123 -3.19 3.80 28.19
C ASN A 123 -3.60 4.47 26.86
N ASP A 124 -3.01 5.62 26.53
CA ASP A 124 -3.40 6.45 25.40
C ASP A 124 -2.45 6.26 24.22
N GLY A 125 -2.96 6.47 23.01
CA GLY A 125 -2.20 6.46 21.77
C GLY A 125 -1.94 7.88 21.28
N PHE A 126 -0.80 8.12 20.66
CA PHE A 126 -0.38 9.44 20.21
C PHE A 126 0.18 9.38 18.80
N LEU A 127 -0.34 10.22 17.91
CA LEU A 127 0.28 10.49 16.61
C LEU A 127 1.03 11.82 16.71
N GLY A 128 2.35 11.82 16.55
CA GLY A 128 3.19 13.01 16.72
C GLY A 128 4.10 12.92 17.94
N ALA A 129 4.80 14.01 18.24
CA ALA A 129 5.74 14.08 19.36
C ALA A 129 4.99 14.33 20.68
N VAL A 130 5.20 13.47 21.67
CA VAL A 130 4.51 13.54 22.97
C VAL A 130 5.48 13.35 24.14
N VAL A 131 5.26 14.13 25.18
CA VAL A 131 5.82 14.00 26.53
C VAL A 131 4.68 13.63 27.50
N THR A 132 3.63 14.45 27.60
CA THR A 132 2.50 14.22 28.53
C THR A 132 1.12 14.32 27.90
N ASP A 133 0.87 15.31 27.04
CA ASP A 133 -0.41 15.51 26.34
C ASP A 133 -0.18 16.29 25.02
N CYS A 134 -1.25 16.65 24.30
CA CYS A 134 -1.20 17.32 23.01
C CYS A 134 -1.72 18.76 23.09
N ASP A 135 -0.99 19.65 23.77
CA ASP A 135 -1.34 21.08 23.87
C ASP A 135 -0.40 22.01 23.06
N GLY A 136 0.59 21.44 22.37
CA GLY A 136 1.56 22.15 21.55
C GLY A 136 2.74 22.75 22.34
N THR A 137 2.78 22.65 23.67
CA THR A 137 3.92 23.06 24.48
C THR A 137 5.03 22.03 24.46
N ASP A 138 6.26 22.43 24.78
CA ASP A 138 7.42 21.57 24.97
C ASP A 138 7.26 20.57 26.14
N ALA A 139 6.58 20.99 27.21
CA ALA A 139 6.28 20.14 28.37
C ALA A 139 5.20 19.08 28.11
N ALA A 140 4.37 19.26 27.07
CA ALA A 140 3.33 18.31 26.69
C ALA A 140 3.61 17.62 25.36
N GLY A 141 3.62 18.34 24.24
CA GLY A 141 3.83 17.79 22.91
C GLY A 141 2.89 18.34 21.83
N ALA A 142 3.31 18.15 20.58
CA ALA A 142 2.53 18.45 19.37
C ALA A 142 2.10 17.12 18.74
N CYS A 143 0.86 16.75 19.00
CA CYS A 143 0.35 15.43 18.67
C CYS A 143 -1.18 15.40 18.53
N VAL A 144 -1.71 14.25 18.15
CA VAL A 144 -3.11 13.89 18.34
C VAL A 144 -3.21 12.77 19.36
N LYS A 145 -4.01 12.99 20.41
CA LYS A 145 -4.29 11.99 21.45
C LYS A 145 -5.50 11.12 21.10
N TYR A 146 -5.32 9.81 21.24
CA TYR A 146 -6.36 8.78 21.12
C TYR A 146 -6.54 8.10 22.49
N PRO A 147 -7.54 8.54 23.28
CA PRO A 147 -7.74 8.02 24.63
C PRO A 147 -8.02 6.51 24.64
N ASN A 148 -7.47 5.79 25.62
CA ASN A 148 -7.65 4.36 25.82
C ASN A 148 -7.24 3.48 24.62
N TYR A 149 -6.39 3.98 23.72
CA TYR A 149 -5.99 3.24 22.51
C TYR A 149 -5.36 1.88 22.84
N LYS A 150 -4.61 1.77 23.94
CA LYS A 150 -3.97 0.51 24.35
C LYS A 150 -4.98 -0.60 24.64
N THR A 151 -6.11 -0.25 25.26
CA THR A 151 -7.16 -1.19 25.64
C THR A 151 -8.27 -1.30 24.57
N MET A 152 -8.41 -0.28 23.71
CA MET A 152 -9.44 -0.19 22.68
C MET A 152 -8.87 0.24 21.32
N PRO A 153 -7.92 -0.52 20.73
CA PRO A 153 -7.24 -0.10 19.49
C PRO A 153 -8.16 -0.03 18.27
N THR A 154 -9.30 -0.73 18.31
CA THR A 154 -10.31 -0.72 17.25
C THR A 154 -11.03 0.62 17.12
N GLU A 155 -11.07 1.44 18.18
CA GLU A 155 -11.69 2.77 18.17
C GLU A 155 -10.99 3.73 17.21
N LEU A 156 -9.71 3.48 16.90
CA LEU A 156 -8.99 4.26 15.91
C LEU A 156 -9.71 4.26 14.56
N LYS A 157 -10.33 3.15 14.15
CA LYS A 157 -11.09 3.05 12.89
C LYS A 157 -12.27 4.02 12.83
N LYS A 158 -12.77 4.51 13.98
CA LYS A 158 -13.86 5.49 14.06
C LYS A 158 -13.38 6.93 13.93
N VAL A 159 -12.07 7.17 13.84
CA VAL A 159 -11.54 8.50 13.53
C VAL A 159 -12.04 8.88 12.13
N LYS A 160 -12.76 10.00 12.00
CA LYS A 160 -13.61 10.26 10.83
C LYS A 160 -12.85 10.27 9.50
N TRP A 161 -11.64 10.85 9.46
CA TRP A 161 -10.84 10.84 8.24
C TRP A 161 -10.34 9.43 7.90
N LEU A 162 -10.01 8.62 8.91
CA LEU A 162 -9.56 7.25 8.72
C LEU A 162 -10.70 6.35 8.24
N GLU A 163 -11.87 6.43 8.86
CA GLU A 163 -13.09 5.73 8.44
C GLU A 163 -13.38 6.00 6.96
N LYS A 164 -13.39 7.28 6.56
CA LYS A 164 -13.64 7.68 5.16
C LYS A 164 -12.59 7.13 4.20
N LEU A 165 -11.31 7.08 4.58
CA LEU A 165 -10.25 6.50 3.76
C LEU A 165 -10.37 4.97 3.69
N GLU A 166 -10.79 4.30 4.76
CA GLU A 166 -11.08 2.86 4.74
C GLU A 166 -12.27 2.55 3.82
N THR A 167 -13.34 3.33 3.87
CA THR A 167 -14.47 3.23 2.92
C THR A 167 -14.02 3.46 1.48
N LEU A 168 -13.21 4.48 1.23
CA LEU A 168 -12.66 4.75 -0.10
C LEU A 168 -11.80 3.58 -0.60
N ASN A 169 -11.01 2.97 0.29
CA ASN A 169 -10.18 1.82 -0.03
C ASN A 169 -11.01 0.62 -0.48
N VAL A 170 -12.14 0.33 0.19
CA VAL A 170 -13.08 -0.71 -0.23
C VAL A 170 -13.64 -0.41 -1.62
N ALA A 171 -14.14 0.81 -1.85
CA ALA A 171 -14.67 1.21 -3.15
C ALA A 171 -13.63 1.15 -4.29
N LEU A 172 -12.35 1.43 -3.99
CA LEU A 172 -11.26 1.28 -4.94
C LEU A 172 -11.04 -0.20 -5.30
N ARG A 173 -11.04 -1.11 -4.31
CA ARG A 173 -10.88 -2.55 -4.57
C ARG A 173 -11.98 -3.08 -5.48
N GLU A 174 -13.24 -2.71 -5.21
CA GLU A 174 -14.38 -3.13 -6.03
C GLU A 174 -14.23 -2.65 -7.48
N ARG A 175 -13.88 -1.38 -7.67
CA ARG A 175 -13.66 -0.82 -9.01
C ARG A 175 -12.51 -1.49 -9.75
N GLU A 176 -11.41 -1.76 -9.07
CA GLU A 176 -10.25 -2.45 -9.65
C GLU A 176 -10.59 -3.90 -10.05
N LEU A 177 -11.39 -4.61 -9.25
CA LEU A 177 -11.89 -5.95 -9.58
C LEU A 177 -12.81 -5.93 -10.80
N ILE A 178 -13.76 -4.98 -10.85
CA ILE A 178 -14.67 -4.82 -12.00
C ILE A 178 -13.87 -4.52 -13.28
N ALA A 179 -12.87 -3.63 -13.21
CA ALA A 179 -12.03 -3.29 -14.35
C ALA A 179 -11.25 -4.52 -14.87
N ARG A 180 -10.70 -5.34 -13.96
CA ARG A 180 -10.06 -6.62 -14.32
C ARG A 180 -11.06 -7.59 -14.96
N GLY A 181 -12.26 -7.72 -14.40
CA GLY A 181 -13.31 -8.57 -14.97
C GLY A 181 -13.69 -8.18 -16.40
N LYS A 182 -13.87 -6.87 -16.66
CA LYS A 182 -14.12 -6.36 -18.02
C LYS A 182 -12.99 -6.67 -18.99
N LEU A 183 -11.74 -6.54 -18.55
CA LEU A 183 -10.58 -6.91 -19.37
C LEU A 183 -10.61 -8.41 -19.72
N VAL A 184 -10.86 -9.28 -18.74
CA VAL A 184 -10.97 -10.73 -18.97
C VAL A 184 -12.09 -11.07 -19.94
N VAL A 185 -13.27 -10.45 -19.80
CA VAL A 185 -14.39 -10.63 -20.75
C VAL A 185 -13.99 -10.20 -22.17
N SER A 186 -13.32 -9.06 -22.32
CA SER A 186 -12.85 -8.61 -23.65
C SER A 186 -11.83 -9.56 -24.26
N MET A 187 -10.93 -10.14 -23.44
CA MET A 187 -9.97 -11.15 -23.90
C MET A 187 -10.66 -12.45 -24.32
N LEU A 188 -11.70 -12.87 -23.60
CA LEU A 188 -12.52 -14.04 -23.96
C LEU A 188 -13.28 -13.82 -25.27
N GLN A 189 -13.88 -12.65 -25.47
CA GLN A 189 -14.56 -12.29 -26.72
C GLN A 189 -13.58 -12.31 -27.91
N ALA A 190 -12.40 -11.70 -27.75
CA ALA A 190 -11.37 -11.73 -28.80
C ALA A 190 -10.86 -13.15 -29.10
N ALA A 191 -10.80 -14.03 -28.09
CA ALA A 191 -10.43 -15.43 -28.28
C ALA A 191 -11.54 -16.22 -28.99
N GLU A 192 -12.81 -15.98 -28.66
CA GLU A 192 -13.98 -16.58 -29.32
C GLU A 192 -14.05 -16.21 -30.81
N GLU A 193 -13.85 -14.93 -31.14
CA GLU A 193 -13.80 -14.45 -32.53
C GLU A 193 -12.68 -15.12 -33.33
N ARG A 194 -11.48 -15.24 -32.74
CA ARG A 194 -10.36 -15.96 -33.36
C ARG A 194 -10.70 -17.44 -33.59
N ALA A 195 -11.29 -18.12 -32.61
CA ALA A 195 -11.68 -19.52 -32.74
C ALA A 195 -12.72 -19.72 -33.86
N ARG A 196 -13.70 -18.83 -33.99
CA ARG A 196 -14.66 -18.84 -35.10
C ARG A 196 -13.99 -18.64 -36.46
N SER A 197 -13.01 -17.76 -36.57
CA SER A 197 -12.29 -17.54 -37.83
C SER A 197 -11.53 -18.78 -38.31
N LEU A 198 -11.02 -19.61 -37.39
CA LEU A 198 -10.36 -20.87 -37.72
C LEU A 198 -11.32 -21.95 -38.23
N GLY A 199 -12.60 -21.89 -37.88
CA GLY A 199 -13.64 -22.81 -38.35
C GLY A 199 -14.19 -22.48 -39.75
N THR A 200 -13.89 -21.30 -40.28
CA THR A 200 -14.38 -20.82 -41.60
C THR A 200 -13.30 -20.83 -42.69
N HIS A 201 -12.06 -21.20 -42.35
CA HIS A 201 -10.96 -21.39 -43.29
C HIS A 201 -10.49 -22.85 -43.27
N THR A 202 -10.35 -23.45 -44.45
CA THR A 202 -9.68 -24.75 -44.63
C THR A 202 -8.28 -24.69 -44.02
N PRO A 203 -7.81 -25.73 -43.31
CA PRO A 203 -6.59 -25.64 -42.53
C PRO A 203 -5.37 -25.52 -43.45
N GLN A 204 -4.88 -24.30 -43.64
CA GLN A 204 -3.44 -24.11 -43.84
C GLN A 204 -2.81 -24.17 -42.45
N ALA A 205 -1.82 -25.05 -42.29
CA ALA A 205 -1.13 -25.29 -41.04
C ALA A 205 -0.74 -23.94 -40.40
N PRO A 206 -1.27 -23.60 -39.21
CA PRO A 206 -0.94 -22.33 -38.61
C PRO A 206 0.54 -22.35 -38.23
N ALA A 207 1.31 -21.39 -38.75
CA ALA A 207 2.55 -21.01 -38.09
C ALA A 207 2.18 -20.70 -36.63
N ALA A 208 2.75 -21.47 -35.70
CA ALA A 208 2.45 -21.36 -34.28
C ALA A 208 2.72 -19.93 -33.81
N THR A 209 1.68 -19.09 -33.80
CA THR A 209 1.74 -17.81 -33.11
C THR A 209 1.67 -18.15 -31.64
N GLN A 210 2.85 -18.19 -31.00
CA GLN A 210 2.96 -18.31 -29.56
C GLN A 210 2.11 -17.20 -28.94
N LEU A 211 0.96 -17.58 -28.38
CA LEU A 211 0.30 -16.76 -27.39
C LEU A 211 1.32 -16.58 -26.26
N ASN A 212 1.73 -15.34 -26.01
CA ASN A 212 2.61 -15.01 -24.90
C ASN A 212 1.87 -15.31 -23.59
N THR A 213 2.02 -16.54 -23.09
CA THR A 213 1.46 -17.03 -21.82
C THR A 213 2.19 -16.46 -20.60
N ALA A 214 3.16 -15.56 -20.81
CA ALA A 214 3.96 -14.93 -19.76
C ALA A 214 3.13 -14.16 -18.70
N ALA A 215 1.85 -13.85 -18.97
CA ALA A 215 0.99 -13.12 -18.03
C ALA A 215 0.16 -14.02 -17.08
N LEU A 216 0.19 -15.35 -17.21
CA LEU A 216 -0.62 -16.26 -16.38
C LEU A 216 0.24 -17.43 -15.85
N PRO A 217 0.91 -17.28 -14.70
CA PRO A 217 1.80 -18.32 -14.15
C PRO A 217 1.07 -19.63 -13.82
N HIS A 218 -0.26 -19.59 -13.71
CA HIS A 218 -1.06 -20.77 -13.35
C HIS A 218 -1.44 -21.67 -14.54
N ILE A 219 -1.48 -21.15 -15.78
CA ILE A 219 -1.84 -21.97 -16.95
C ILE A 219 -0.67 -22.84 -17.39
N GLY A 220 0.56 -22.30 -17.37
CA GLY A 220 1.76 -23.05 -17.75
C GLY A 220 2.03 -24.25 -16.84
N THR A 221 1.72 -24.14 -15.54
CA THR A 221 1.85 -25.23 -14.56
C THR A 221 0.81 -26.34 -14.77
N ILE A 222 -0.43 -25.99 -15.16
CA ILE A 222 -1.49 -26.98 -15.44
C ILE A 222 -1.22 -27.73 -16.76
N GLN A 223 -0.74 -27.05 -17.80
CA GLN A 223 -0.41 -27.70 -19.07
C GLN A 223 0.77 -28.67 -18.93
N LYS A 224 1.86 -28.25 -18.27
CA LYS A 224 3.03 -29.10 -18.05
C LYS A 224 2.69 -30.33 -17.20
N LYS A 225 1.77 -30.19 -16.23
CA LYS A 225 1.26 -31.33 -15.45
C LYS A 225 0.56 -32.36 -16.33
N LYS A 226 -0.37 -31.94 -17.20
CA LYS A 226 -1.07 -32.86 -18.12
C LYS A 226 -0.12 -33.54 -19.11
N GLU A 227 0.88 -32.82 -19.59
CA GLU A 227 1.90 -33.35 -20.52
C GLU A 227 2.74 -34.45 -19.87
N CYS A 228 3.27 -34.22 -18.65
CA CYS A 228 4.02 -35.24 -17.92
C CYS A 228 3.14 -36.47 -17.57
N GLU A 229 1.88 -36.25 -17.18
CA GLU A 229 0.96 -37.33 -16.83
C GLU A 229 0.58 -38.23 -18.02
N ALA A 230 0.78 -37.80 -19.26
CA ALA A 230 0.52 -38.62 -20.46
C ALA A 230 1.62 -39.67 -20.72
N HIS A 231 2.78 -39.55 -20.06
CA HIS A 231 3.96 -40.40 -20.31
C HIS A 231 4.28 -41.35 -19.15
N LYS A 232 3.28 -41.70 -18.33
CA LYS A 232 3.43 -42.53 -17.12
C LYS A 232 4.02 -43.92 -17.35
N ASP A 233 3.99 -44.43 -18.57
CA ASP A 233 4.46 -45.80 -18.89
C ASP A 233 5.72 -45.82 -19.76
N ASN A 234 6.32 -44.65 -20.03
CA ASN A 234 7.49 -44.56 -20.90
C ASN A 234 8.52 -43.55 -20.37
N LYS A 235 9.58 -44.08 -19.76
CA LYS A 235 10.71 -43.31 -19.21
C LYS A 235 11.34 -42.36 -20.24
N LYS A 236 11.55 -42.83 -21.48
CA LYS A 236 12.16 -42.01 -22.53
C LYS A 236 11.25 -40.86 -22.94
N ALA A 237 9.96 -41.12 -23.13
CA ALA A 237 8.97 -40.09 -23.47
C ALA A 237 8.81 -39.07 -22.33
N CYS A 238 8.86 -39.51 -21.07
CA CYS A 238 8.82 -38.62 -19.90
C CYS A 238 10.02 -37.66 -19.86
N THR A 239 11.24 -38.16 -20.10
CA THR A 239 12.44 -37.31 -20.09
C THR A 239 12.49 -36.38 -21.28
N ASP A 240 12.04 -36.83 -22.46
CA ASP A 240 11.98 -36.01 -23.68
C ASP A 240 10.97 -34.85 -23.52
N ALA A 241 9.88 -35.06 -22.77
CA ALA A 241 8.92 -34.01 -22.37
C ALA A 241 9.43 -33.08 -21.25
N ASN A 242 10.70 -33.20 -20.87
CA ASN A 242 11.36 -32.37 -19.85
C ASN A 242 10.72 -32.50 -18.45
N CYS A 243 10.18 -33.68 -18.15
CA CYS A 243 9.60 -34.09 -16.87
C CYS A 243 10.59 -34.95 -16.06
N LYS A 244 10.28 -35.23 -14.79
CA LYS A 244 11.04 -36.10 -13.90
C LYS A 244 10.40 -37.48 -13.85
N TRP A 245 11.19 -38.52 -14.11
CA TRP A 245 10.78 -39.90 -13.95
C TRP A 245 11.17 -40.42 -12.57
N GLU A 246 10.21 -40.98 -11.83
CA GLU A 246 10.41 -41.61 -10.53
C GLU A 246 10.20 -43.11 -10.68
N GLU A 247 11.25 -43.90 -10.50
CA GLU A 247 11.18 -45.36 -10.64
C GLU A 247 10.33 -45.98 -9.53
N ASN A 248 9.54 -47.00 -9.88
CA ASN A 248 8.80 -47.77 -8.89
C ASN A 248 9.73 -48.70 -8.11
N ALA A 249 9.54 -48.80 -6.79
CA ALA A 249 10.42 -49.53 -5.88
C ALA A 249 10.47 -51.04 -6.15
N THR A 250 9.43 -51.64 -6.73
CA THR A 250 9.32 -53.08 -6.96
C THR A 250 9.53 -53.49 -8.42
N ASP A 251 9.43 -52.56 -9.37
CA ASP A 251 9.62 -52.82 -10.81
C ASP A 251 10.27 -51.61 -11.49
N LYS A 252 11.58 -51.67 -11.77
CA LYS A 252 12.34 -50.58 -12.39
C LYS A 252 11.92 -50.27 -13.84
N SER A 253 11.11 -51.13 -14.46
CA SER A 253 10.51 -50.86 -15.77
C SER A 253 9.24 -50.01 -15.69
N LYS A 254 8.74 -49.76 -14.48
CA LYS A 254 7.57 -48.92 -14.19
C LYS A 254 7.97 -47.73 -13.33
N GLY A 255 7.25 -46.62 -13.47
CA GLY A 255 7.55 -45.40 -12.73
C GLY A 255 6.48 -44.34 -12.91
N GLU A 256 6.59 -43.24 -12.18
CA GLU A 256 5.70 -42.08 -12.30
C GLU A 256 6.42 -40.93 -13.00
N CYS A 257 5.76 -40.31 -13.98
CA CYS A 257 6.25 -39.10 -14.65
C CYS A 257 5.61 -37.85 -14.06
N LYS A 258 6.41 -36.95 -13.47
CA LYS A 258 5.94 -35.72 -12.79
C LYS A 258 6.65 -34.48 -13.35
N PRO A 259 6.01 -33.29 -13.31
CA PRO A 259 6.69 -32.04 -13.61
C PRO A 259 7.90 -31.84 -12.70
N LYS A 260 8.98 -31.26 -13.24
CA LYS A 260 10.08 -30.77 -12.42
C LYS A 260 9.56 -29.57 -11.61
N GLU A 261 9.63 -29.65 -10.28
CA GLU A 261 9.32 -28.48 -9.43
C GLU A 261 10.34 -27.37 -9.69
N GLY A 262 9.85 -26.13 -9.73
CA GLY A 262 10.45 -25.02 -10.48
C GLY A 262 11.95 -24.75 -10.24
N GLU A 263 12.71 -24.75 -11.32
CA GLU A 263 13.70 -23.70 -11.58
C GLU A 263 13.08 -22.73 -12.59
N GLY A 264 13.03 -21.46 -12.19
CA GLY A 264 12.66 -20.37 -13.06
C GLY A 264 13.54 -20.34 -14.31
N THR A 265 12.93 -19.89 -15.40
CA THR A 265 13.55 -19.58 -16.68
C THR A 265 14.93 -18.92 -16.54
N THR A 266 15.99 -19.68 -16.80
CA THR A 266 17.28 -19.14 -17.26
C THR A 266 17.41 -19.42 -18.74
N ASN A 267 16.81 -18.55 -19.56
CA ASN A 267 17.19 -18.50 -20.97
C ASN A 267 18.52 -17.73 -21.05
N ALA A 268 19.63 -18.46 -20.96
CA ALA A 268 20.92 -18.00 -21.45
C ALA A 268 20.98 -18.26 -22.96
N VAL A 269 21.17 -17.21 -23.75
CA VAL A 269 21.59 -17.27 -25.15
C VAL A 269 22.91 -16.51 -25.26
N GLY A 270 23.92 -17.15 -25.85
CA GLY A 270 25.05 -16.47 -26.48
C GLY A 270 26.43 -16.82 -25.94
N SER A 271 27.05 -17.82 -26.57
CA SER A 271 28.49 -18.10 -26.51
C SER A 271 29.32 -16.92 -27.01
N GLY A 272 30.42 -16.62 -26.30
CA GLY A 272 31.50 -15.73 -26.72
C GLY A 272 32.78 -16.17 -26.01
N ASP A 273 33.68 -16.78 -26.77
CA ASP A 273 34.96 -17.36 -26.35
C ASP A 273 35.92 -16.29 -25.77
N GLY A 274 36.73 -16.66 -24.77
CA GLY A 274 37.79 -15.77 -24.25
C GLY A 274 38.20 -15.94 -22.78
N ALA A 275 39.05 -16.94 -22.54
CA ALA A 275 40.15 -16.96 -21.56
C ALA A 275 39.88 -17.04 -20.03
N ALA A 276 40.71 -17.88 -19.42
CA ALA A 276 40.66 -18.43 -18.07
C ALA A 276 41.27 -17.55 -16.96
N ALA A 277 40.72 -17.68 -15.74
CA ALA A 277 41.41 -17.84 -14.45
C ALA A 277 40.31 -18.10 -13.37
N LYS A 278 40.25 -19.25 -12.68
CA LYS A 278 40.90 -19.54 -11.37
C LYS A 278 40.79 -18.35 -10.41
N GLU A 279 40.30 -18.43 -9.16
CA GLU A 279 40.13 -19.52 -8.21
C GLU A 279 39.36 -18.95 -6.98
N GLU A 280 38.73 -19.84 -6.22
CA GLU A 280 38.45 -19.74 -4.76
C GLU A 280 37.36 -18.81 -4.18
N ALA A 281 36.27 -19.49 -3.83
CA ALA A 281 35.37 -19.12 -2.73
C ALA A 281 36.09 -19.20 -1.37
N LYS A 282 35.89 -18.17 -0.53
CA LYS A 282 36.17 -18.28 0.92
C LYS A 282 34.94 -17.86 1.72
N LYS A 283 34.39 -18.85 2.44
CA LYS A 283 33.46 -18.72 3.56
C LYS A 283 34.00 -17.71 4.59
N CYS A 284 33.10 -16.95 5.20
CA CYS A 284 33.25 -16.53 6.59
C CYS A 284 31.95 -16.81 7.34
N SER A 285 31.97 -17.95 8.03
CA SER A 285 31.24 -18.17 9.27
C SER A 285 31.77 -17.25 10.36
N GLU A 286 30.89 -16.91 11.31
CA GLU A 286 31.12 -16.62 12.74
C GLU A 286 32.58 -16.48 13.22
N ASN A 287 32.92 -15.36 13.88
CA ASN A 287 33.11 -15.37 15.35
C ASN A 287 33.37 -13.95 15.92
N THR A 288 33.02 -13.81 17.20
CA THR A 288 33.30 -12.73 18.18
C THR A 288 32.34 -11.55 18.26
#